data_AF-A0A812IZY9-F1
#
_entry.id   AF-A0A812IZY9-F1
#
_cell.length_a   1.000
_cell.length_b   1.000
_cell.length_c   1.000
_cell.angle_alpha   90.00
_cell.angle_beta   90.00
_cell.angle_gamma   90.00
#
_symmetry.space_group_name_H-M   'P 1'
#
loop_
_entity.id
_entity.type
_entity.pdbx_description
1 polymer ?
#
loop_
_entity_poly.entity_id
_entity_poly.type
_entity_poly.pdbx_seq_one_letter_code
_entity_poly.pdbx_strand_id
1 'polypeptide(L)'
;MAGQPLYITRADERCLQFLEARPKQFPYADPIACAKKLAALKGEPEMEDPDGVDPDRLKELALSLGLDIVDHEIVTVLRRFGVTDEDGNLRILGPAVLETAAARERPQMSIQTPSR
;
A
#
# COMPACT_ATOMS: atom_id res chain seq x y z
N MET A 1 -12.36 -36.03 -10.56
CA MET A 1 -12.47 -35.21 -9.34
C MET A 1 -12.56 -33.76 -9.77
N ALA A 2 -13.68 -33.09 -9.51
CA ALA A 2 -13.77 -31.63 -9.70
C ALA A 2 -13.14 -30.98 -8.46
N GLY A 3 -12.02 -30.29 -8.62
CA GLY A 3 -11.41 -29.51 -7.54
C GLY A 3 -12.27 -28.28 -7.26
N GLN A 4 -12.57 -28.03 -5.97
CA GLN A 4 -13.22 -26.80 -5.55
C GLN A 4 -12.15 -25.76 -5.22
N PRO A 5 -12.24 -24.53 -5.78
CA PRO A 5 -11.30 -23.47 -5.45
C PRO A 5 -11.51 -22.99 -4.01
N LEU A 6 -10.40 -22.77 -3.30
CA LEU A 6 -10.39 -22.16 -1.97
C LEU A 6 -9.91 -20.71 -2.10
N TYR A 7 -10.66 -19.78 -1.51
CA TYR A 7 -10.34 -18.35 -1.49
C TYR A 7 -10.02 -17.93 -0.07
N ILE A 8 -8.88 -17.25 0.10
CA ILE A 8 -8.50 -16.65 1.37
C ILE A 8 -9.18 -15.29 1.45
N THR A 9 -10.11 -15.13 2.39
CA THR A 9 -10.91 -13.91 2.52
C THR A 9 -10.38 -12.94 3.57
N ARG A 10 -9.67 -13.45 4.59
CA ARG A 10 -9.08 -12.67 5.68
C ARG A 10 -7.81 -13.33 6.21
N ALA A 11 -6.91 -12.50 6.73
CA ALA A 11 -5.75 -12.93 7.51
C ALA A 11 -5.90 -12.42 8.95
N ASP A 12 -5.44 -13.20 9.92
CA ASP A 12 -5.36 -12.72 11.31
C ASP A 12 -4.17 -11.76 11.50
N GLU A 13 -4.17 -11.04 12.62
CA GLU A 13 -3.15 -10.02 12.92
C GLU A 13 -1.72 -10.60 12.98
N ARG A 14 -1.54 -11.82 13.49
CA ARG A 14 -0.20 -12.45 13.56
C ARG A 14 0.29 -12.81 12.16
N CYS A 15 -0.61 -13.25 11.29
CA CYS A 15 -0.31 -13.51 9.89
C CYS A 15 0.11 -12.23 9.18
N LEU A 16 -0.63 -11.13 9.34
CA LEU A 16 -0.29 -9.83 8.76
C LEU A 16 1.11 -9.36 9.19
N GLN A 17 1.40 -9.38 10.49
CA GLN A 17 2.71 -9.00 11.02
C GLN A 17 3.84 -9.90 10.49
N PHE A 18 3.58 -11.20 10.32
CA PHE A 18 4.55 -12.13 9.76
C PHE A 18 4.89 -11.78 8.29
N LEU A 19 3.90 -11.42 7.49
CA LEU A 19 4.08 -11.05 6.08
C LEU A 19 4.81 -9.71 5.96
N GLU A 20 4.39 -8.71 6.74
CA GLU A 20 4.99 -7.36 6.80
C GLU A 20 6.48 -7.40 7.20
N ALA A 21 6.88 -8.35 8.07
CA ALA A 21 8.28 -8.53 8.45
C ALA A 21 9.17 -9.08 7.31
N ARG A 22 8.58 -9.53 6.19
CA ARG A 22 9.28 -10.20 5.08
C ARG A 22 8.91 -9.59 3.71
N PRO A 23 9.09 -8.26 3.51
CA PRO A 23 8.61 -7.56 2.31
C PRO A 23 9.25 -8.06 1.00
N LYS A 24 10.48 -8.56 1.07
CA LYS A 24 11.18 -9.15 -0.10
C LYS A 24 10.56 -10.48 -0.56
N GLN A 25 9.95 -11.23 0.35
CA GLN A 25 9.26 -12.49 0.02
C GLN A 25 7.79 -12.25 -0.31
N PHE A 26 7.17 -11.25 0.31
CA PHE A 26 5.76 -10.90 0.14
C PHE A 26 5.62 -9.42 -0.26
N PRO A 27 5.84 -9.08 -1.54
CA PRO A 27 5.77 -7.68 -2.00
C PRO A 27 4.41 -7.03 -1.80
N TYR A 28 3.33 -7.81 -1.84
CA TYR A 28 1.96 -7.35 -1.57
C TYR A 28 1.74 -6.96 -0.10
N ALA A 29 2.69 -7.28 0.79
CA ALA A 29 2.72 -6.85 2.20
C ALA A 29 3.77 -5.76 2.46
N ASP A 30 4.42 -5.25 1.40
CA ASP A 30 5.34 -4.12 1.49
C ASP A 30 4.62 -2.80 1.13
N PRO A 31 4.43 -1.88 2.09
CA PRO A 31 3.73 -0.63 1.83
C PRO A 31 4.44 0.25 0.81
N ILE A 32 5.77 0.16 0.68
CA ILE A 32 6.52 0.95 -0.31
C ILE A 32 6.28 0.40 -1.71
N ALA A 33 6.27 -0.93 -1.88
CA ALA A 33 5.97 -1.56 -3.15
C ALA A 33 4.52 -1.26 -3.59
N CYS A 34 3.57 -1.36 -2.65
CA CYS A 34 2.17 -1.01 -2.90
C CYS A 34 2.01 0.47 -3.28
N ALA A 35 2.67 1.39 -2.56
CA ALA A 35 2.64 2.82 -2.89
C ALA A 35 3.21 3.11 -4.28
N LYS A 36 4.35 2.50 -4.65
CA LYS A 36 4.95 2.64 -5.99
C LYS A 36 4.00 2.18 -7.10
N LYS A 37 3.21 1.13 -6.86
CA LYS A 37 2.18 0.65 -7.80
C LYS A 37 1.04 1.66 -7.94
N LEU A 38 0.60 2.25 -6.84
CA LEU A 38 -0.44 3.29 -6.78
C LEU A 38 0.01 4.65 -7.33
N ALA A 39 1.30 4.84 -7.62
CA ALA A 39 1.84 6.10 -8.12
C ALA A 39 1.17 6.58 -9.43
N ALA A 40 0.60 5.67 -10.22
CA ALA A 40 -0.08 6.02 -11.47
C ALA A 40 -1.40 6.76 -11.24
N LEU A 41 -1.97 6.68 -10.04
CA LEU A 41 -3.17 7.43 -9.65
C LEU A 41 -2.89 8.90 -9.32
N LYS A 42 -1.64 9.35 -9.52
CA LYS A 42 -1.29 10.75 -9.34
C LYS A 42 -2.11 11.62 -10.29
N GLY A 43 -2.85 12.57 -9.71
CA GLY A 43 -3.73 13.48 -10.46
C GLY A 43 -5.21 13.07 -10.43
N GLU A 44 -5.54 11.91 -9.85
CA GLU A 44 -6.92 11.59 -9.49
C GLU A 44 -7.35 12.47 -8.29
N PRO A 45 -8.51 13.16 -8.34
CA PRO A 45 -8.97 14.04 -7.27
C PRO A 45 -9.06 13.35 -5.91
N GLU A 46 -9.50 12.09 -5.88
CA GLU A 46 -9.61 11.29 -4.66
C GLU A 46 -8.25 11.04 -3.98
N MET A 47 -7.14 11.12 -4.72
CA MET A 47 -5.80 10.97 -4.16
C MET A 47 -5.28 12.26 -3.52
N GLU A 48 -5.97 13.37 -3.70
CA GLU A 48 -5.66 14.68 -3.10
C GLU A 48 -6.58 15.03 -1.93
N ASP A 49 -7.60 14.20 -1.67
CA ASP A 49 -8.59 14.42 -0.61
C ASP A 49 -7.94 14.33 0.79
N PRO A 50 -8.08 15.36 1.64
CA PRO A 50 -7.57 15.35 3.01
C PRO A 50 -8.25 14.31 3.91
N ASP A 51 -9.51 13.95 3.65
CA ASP A 51 -10.25 12.95 4.42
C ASP A 51 -9.90 11.51 3.98
N GLY A 52 -9.16 11.40 2.88
CA GLY A 52 -8.67 10.15 2.33
C GLY A 52 -9.66 9.43 1.43
N VAL A 53 -9.14 8.48 0.66
CA VAL A 53 -9.92 7.68 -0.30
C VAL A 53 -10.50 6.44 0.36
N ASP A 54 -11.74 6.11 -0.01
CA ASP A 54 -12.34 4.83 0.37
C ASP A 54 -11.53 3.65 -0.22
N PRO A 55 -11.28 2.56 0.53
CA PRO A 55 -10.49 1.44 0.04
C PRO A 55 -11.07 0.74 -1.19
N ASP A 56 -12.40 0.57 -1.27
CA ASP A 56 -13.04 -0.05 -2.42
C ASP A 56 -13.01 0.91 -3.61
N ARG A 57 -13.22 2.20 -3.38
CA ARG A 57 -13.06 3.24 -4.41
C ARG A 57 -11.64 3.28 -4.98
N LEU A 58 -10.62 3.15 -4.13
CA LEU A 58 -9.23 3.11 -4.57
C LEU A 58 -8.96 1.93 -5.50
N LYS A 59 -9.56 0.76 -5.22
CA LYS A 59 -9.47 -0.41 -6.13
C LYS A 59 -10.12 -0.13 -7.47
N GLU A 60 -11.29 0.51 -7.49
CA GLU A 60 -11.96 0.87 -8.74
C GLU A 60 -11.13 1.84 -9.58
N LEU A 61 -10.53 2.86 -8.95
CA LEU A 61 -9.65 3.82 -9.62
C LEU A 61 -8.39 3.15 -10.17
N ALA A 62 -7.76 2.26 -9.38
CA ALA A 62 -6.64 1.47 -9.86
C ALA A 62 -7.01 0.63 -11.08
N LEU A 63 -8.15 -0.05 -11.03
CA LEU A 63 -8.64 -0.88 -12.12
C LEU A 63 -8.97 -0.07 -13.38
N SER A 64 -9.50 1.15 -13.23
CA SER A 64 -9.82 2.03 -14.37
C SER A 64 -8.55 2.46 -15.14
N LEU A 65 -7.41 2.54 -14.46
CA LEU A 65 -6.08 2.76 -15.04
C LEU A 65 -5.36 1.47 -15.45
N GLY A 66 -6.02 0.31 -15.38
CA GLY A 66 -5.45 -0.99 -15.73
C GLY A 66 -4.49 -1.56 -14.69
N LEU A 67 -4.49 -1.04 -13.46
CA LEU A 67 -3.73 -1.59 -12.34
C LEU A 67 -4.58 -2.64 -11.62
N ASP A 68 -4.11 -3.88 -11.63
CA ASP A 68 -4.72 -4.94 -10.82
C ASP A 68 -4.18 -4.87 -9.39
N ILE A 69 -5.02 -4.56 -8.40
CA ILE A 69 -4.66 -4.50 -6.99
C ILE A 69 -5.40 -5.57 -6.22
N VAL A 70 -4.64 -6.41 -5.51
CA VAL A 70 -5.24 -7.49 -4.70
C VAL A 70 -5.68 -6.96 -3.33
N ASP A 71 -6.65 -7.62 -2.72
CA ASP A 71 -7.21 -7.23 -1.42
C ASP A 71 -6.14 -7.03 -0.35
N HIS A 72 -5.09 -7.85 -0.37
CA HIS A 72 -4.02 -7.75 0.61
C HIS A 72 -3.19 -6.46 0.46
N GLU A 73 -2.98 -5.98 -0.76
CA GLU A 73 -2.27 -4.71 -0.99
C GLU A 73 -3.07 -3.54 -0.41
N ILE A 74 -4.40 -3.58 -0.52
CA ILE A 74 -5.28 -2.59 0.10
C ILE A 74 -5.19 -2.66 1.62
N VAL A 75 -5.20 -3.86 2.21
CA VAL A 75 -5.00 -4.03 3.66
C VAL A 75 -3.65 -3.46 4.08
N THR A 76 -2.58 -3.71 3.33
CA THR A 76 -1.24 -3.18 3.61
C THR A 76 -1.18 -1.66 3.54
N VAL A 77 -1.79 -1.06 2.51
CA VAL A 77 -1.87 0.39 2.34
C VAL A 77 -2.71 1.01 3.47
N LEU A 78 -3.87 0.43 3.79
CA LEU A 78 -4.74 0.89 4.88
C LEU A 78 -4.04 0.83 6.24
N ARG A 79 -3.28 -0.24 6.52
CA ARG A 79 -2.53 -0.37 7.78
C ARG A 79 -1.40 0.66 7.90
N ARG A 80 -0.80 1.08 6.79
CA ARG A 80 0.34 2.01 6.80
C ARG A 80 -0.06 3.48 6.70
N PHE A 81 -1.06 3.78 5.87
CA PHE A 81 -1.47 5.13 5.47
C PHE A 81 -2.93 5.43 5.84
N GLY A 82 -3.52 4.58 6.69
CA GLY A 82 -4.90 4.72 7.12
C GLY A 82 -5.11 5.97 7.97
N VAL A 83 -6.23 6.64 7.73
CA VAL A 83 -6.77 7.72 8.57
C VAL A 83 -8.22 7.41 8.89
N THR A 84 -8.75 8.01 9.95
CA THR A 84 -10.16 7.91 10.32
C THR A 84 -10.86 9.19 9.88
N ASP A 85 -11.91 9.07 9.07
CA ASP A 85 -12.74 10.23 8.70
C ASP A 85 -13.62 10.71 9.89
N GLU A 86 -14.34 11.81 9.71
CA GLU A 86 -15.20 12.39 10.76
C GLU A 86 -16.29 11.42 11.25
N ASP A 87 -16.73 10.51 10.38
CA ASP A 87 -17.74 9.49 10.65
C ASP A 87 -17.16 8.22 11.29
N GLY A 88 -15.84 8.14 11.50
CA GLY A 88 -15.18 7.00 12.12
C GLY A 88 -14.78 5.89 11.15
N ASN A 89 -14.90 6.08 9.83
CA ASN A 89 -14.53 5.09 8.83
C ASN A 89 -13.04 5.18 8.50
N LEU A 90 -12.44 4.02 8.21
CA LEU A 90 -11.03 3.95 7.80
C LEU A 90 -10.90 4.31 6.31
N ARG A 91 -10.10 5.32 6.03
CA ARG A 91 -9.76 5.81 4.69
C ARG A 91 -8.26 5.70 4.46
N ILE A 92 -7.84 5.76 3.21
CA ILE A 92 -6.43 5.76 2.81
C ILE A 92 -6.01 7.19 2.49
N LEU A 93 -4.98 7.70 3.15
CA LEU A 93 -4.48 9.04 2.87
C LEU A 93 -3.68 9.05 1.55
N GLY A 94 -4.35 9.40 0.45
CA GLY A 94 -3.80 9.47 -0.91
C GLY A 94 -2.48 10.25 -0.99
N PRO A 95 -2.36 11.46 -0.39
CA PRO A 95 -1.12 12.23 -0.42
C PRO A 95 0.08 11.47 0.18
N ALA A 96 -0.11 10.76 1.30
CA ALA A 96 0.96 10.01 1.95
C ALA A 96 1.42 8.79 1.12
N VAL A 97 0.49 8.16 0.40
CA VAL A 97 0.81 7.10 -0.57
C VAL A 97 1.68 7.67 -1.69
N LEU A 98 1.28 8.78 -2.29
CA LEU A 98 1.99 9.41 -3.41
C LEU A 98 3.37 9.95 -2.99
N GLU A 99 3.49 10.54 -1.81
CA GLU A 99 4.77 10.96 -1.24
C GLU A 99 5.73 9.76 -1.04
N THR A 100 5.22 8.66 -0.50
CA THR A 100 6.01 7.43 -0.30
C THR A 100 6.45 6.84 -1.64
N ALA A 101 5.58 6.87 -2.65
CA ALA A 101 5.92 6.43 -3.99
C ALA A 101 7.02 7.29 -4.64
N ALA A 102 6.99 8.60 -4.40
CA ALA A 102 7.95 9.57 -4.91
C ALA A 102 9.30 9.54 -4.17
N ALA A 103 9.34 9.05 -2.94
CA ALA A 103 10.56 8.92 -2.15
C ALA A 103 11.52 7.89 -2.78
N ARG A 104 12.43 8.36 -3.64
CA ARG A 104 13.55 7.56 -4.12
C ARG A 104 14.52 7.23 -2.99
N GLU A 105 15.00 5.98 -3.02
CA GLU A 105 16.20 5.45 -2.37
C GLU A 105 17.25 6.54 -2.15
N ARG A 106 17.45 7.00 -0.91
CA ARG A 106 18.66 7.77 -0.62
C ARG A 106 19.85 6.85 -0.96
N PRO A 107 20.78 7.24 -1.83
CA PRO A 107 22.03 6.51 -1.93
C PRO A 107 22.63 6.46 -0.53
N GLN A 108 23.03 5.27 -0.06
CA GLN A 108 23.85 5.15 1.13
C GLN A 108 25.06 6.04 0.90
N MET A 109 25.13 7.20 1.55
CA MET A 109 26.37 7.94 1.66
C MET A 109 27.30 7.03 2.46
N SER A 110 28.21 6.34 1.77
CA SER A 110 29.33 5.67 2.39
C SER A 110 30.08 6.75 3.18
N ILE A 111 29.94 6.71 4.50
CA ILE A 111 30.75 7.53 5.39
C ILE A 111 32.17 6.99 5.23
N GLN A 112 32.97 7.62 4.37
CA GLN A 112 34.39 7.35 4.31
C GLN A 112 34.95 7.70 5.70
N THR A 113 35.31 6.66 6.44
CA THR A 113 35.99 6.83 7.72
C THR A 113 37.39 7.32 7.39
N PRO A 114 37.86 8.45 7.97
CA PRO A 114 39.23 8.89 7.72
C PRO A 114 40.20 7.86 8.31
N SER A 115 41.04 7.29 7.44
CA SER A 115 42.18 6.46 7.85
C SER A 115 43.07 7.26 8.80
N ARG A 116 43.42 6.64 9.94
CA ARG A 116 44.46 7.12 10.84
C ARG A 116 45.84 6.88 10.25
#